data_AF-A0A5M9JUA7-F1
#
_entry.id   AF-A0A5M9JUA7-F1
#
_cell.length_a   1.000
_cell.length_b   1.000
_cell.length_c   1.000
_cell.angle_alpha   90.00
_cell.angle_beta   90.00
_cell.angle_gamma   90.00
#
_symmetry.space_group_name_H-M   'P 1'
#
loop_
_entity.id
_entity.type
_entity.pdbx_description
1 polymer ?
#
loop_
_entity_poly.entity_id
_entity_poly.type
_entity_poly.pdbx_seq_one_letter_code
_entity_poly.pdbx_strand_id
1 'polypeptide(L)'
;MDHEKPQAVIPPQIFEFDIDQSRTSPDVEPDYPEDRRERRGESLWRTLGERHINMIAFSGTIGNGLFLGSGRSLAGAGPGGAVMAYIIMGTVVSSVISCLGEMTALMPVNAPVVEFPRRFLDRGVGFAVGWMYWFAWAVTAAEELVAVSGTLGFHYDDGRTFLVWTTGESVDPAVWIGLFLIIVTAINMFPVRYFGELEYAFGCIKIIFITMVIVLMLILDTMQPRPNAYYTSPPNSKYWNSPWGFFNHAYSVRDEEGNLQRKIEGSAGSFLGMWTTIINVIFSYTGMDIVAATAAESKSLANAESMKMAARKISIRIVTLYTMAMITASFIVPYTHPFINGKGQSVGAHSIFVIAVVEAGLPALAHFFNAIFAFASFTCAINSMYVASRVLHTLALQDQTGPEFIARRLRQTRSGVPIRAVLATAAMALVAFMGRTGTTAIRLSELASNCTSSILIVYATICATYLGFFRTLEDTKHYNNASERQAAHYNRDHPRYPYKSHGQWLKGFYGMAACIILVTFNGVAAFLERPFDVRRFVASYISVPVFILLIIGYKLNKHGLRIQNWGPERSNDLRNTIQAASEKRKGRLEFPDEGISVENFKAWGKWLWVWTR
;
A
#
# COMPACT_ATOMS: atom_id res chain seq x y z
N MET A 1 34.07 13.48 38.29
CA MET A 1 34.92 12.51 37.58
C MET A 1 34.08 11.26 37.41
N ASP A 2 33.62 11.04 36.19
CA ASP A 2 33.24 9.74 35.62
C ASP A 2 32.87 10.03 34.16
N HIS A 3 33.90 9.99 33.31
CA HIS A 3 33.76 10.15 31.88
C HIS A 3 33.11 8.89 31.31
N GLU A 4 31.90 9.02 30.77
CA GLU A 4 31.30 8.01 29.90
C GLU A 4 32.28 7.70 28.75
N LYS A 5 32.74 6.45 28.71
CA LYS A 5 33.57 5.92 27.62
C LYS A 5 32.79 6.05 26.30
N PRO A 6 33.40 6.54 25.21
CA PRO A 6 32.78 6.52 23.90
C PRO A 6 32.49 5.06 23.51
N GLN A 7 31.23 4.79 23.14
CA GLN A 7 30.85 3.53 22.51
C GLN A 7 31.82 3.25 21.35
N ALA A 8 32.36 2.03 21.31
CA ALA A 8 33.34 1.61 20.32
C ALA A 8 32.88 2.00 18.91
N VAL A 9 33.65 2.91 18.30
CA VAL A 9 33.57 3.25 16.88
C VAL A 9 33.88 1.98 16.10
N ILE A 10 32.85 1.34 15.57
CA ILE A 10 33.04 0.28 14.58
C ILE A 10 33.71 0.95 13.36
N PRO A 11 34.90 0.51 12.93
CA PRO A 11 35.58 1.10 11.78
C PRO A 11 34.74 0.90 10.50
N PRO A 12 34.91 1.78 9.50
CA PRO A 12 34.17 1.68 8.23
C PRO A 12 34.44 0.32 7.58
N GLN A 13 33.40 -0.48 7.36
CA GLN A 13 33.49 -1.61 6.44
C GLN A 13 33.33 -1.08 5.02
N ILE A 14 34.48 -0.81 4.41
CA ILE A 14 34.64 -0.52 2.99
C ILE A 14 34.38 -1.84 2.26
N PHE A 15 33.40 -1.86 1.36
CA PHE A 15 33.31 -2.93 0.37
C PHE A 15 34.35 -2.65 -0.72
N GLU A 16 35.56 -3.18 -0.54
CA GLU A 16 36.54 -3.28 -1.62
C GLU A 16 36.06 -4.34 -2.62
N PHE A 17 35.71 -3.90 -3.82
CA PHE A 17 35.65 -4.78 -4.97
C PHE A 17 37.06 -4.80 -5.58
N ASP A 18 37.78 -5.90 -5.37
CA ASP A 18 39.08 -6.14 -6.00
C ASP A 18 38.85 -6.48 -7.49
N ILE A 19 39.40 -5.65 -8.39
CA ILE A 19 39.06 -5.66 -9.83
C ILE A 19 39.88 -6.71 -10.61
N ASP A 20 40.85 -7.38 -10.00
CA ASP A 20 41.80 -8.21 -10.74
C ASP A 20 41.34 -9.65 -11.08
N GLN A 21 40.15 -10.09 -10.65
CA GLN A 21 39.68 -11.47 -10.94
C GLN A 21 38.79 -11.61 -12.18
N SER A 22 38.45 -10.53 -12.90
CA SER A 22 37.51 -10.60 -14.03
C SER A 22 38.10 -11.04 -15.37
N ARG A 23 39.21 -11.79 -15.39
CA ARG A 23 39.89 -12.19 -16.64
C ARG A 23 39.83 -13.66 -17.03
N THR A 24 39.00 -14.48 -16.39
CA THR A 24 38.81 -15.87 -16.83
C THR A 24 37.34 -16.31 -16.85
N SER A 25 36.95 -16.83 -18.04
CA SER A 25 35.72 -17.58 -18.41
C SER A 25 34.37 -16.82 -18.52
N PRO A 26 33.61 -16.95 -19.65
CA PRO A 26 32.36 -16.21 -19.88
C PRO A 26 31.08 -16.81 -19.25
N ASP A 27 31.14 -17.94 -18.54
CA ASP A 27 29.93 -18.72 -18.18
C ASP A 27 29.71 -18.93 -16.66
N VAL A 28 30.31 -18.10 -15.80
CA VAL A 28 30.07 -18.17 -14.35
C VAL A 28 29.27 -16.95 -13.91
N GLU A 29 28.01 -17.18 -13.55
CA GLU A 29 27.18 -16.19 -12.84
C GLU A 29 27.96 -15.75 -11.59
N PRO A 30 28.22 -14.44 -11.37
CA PRO A 30 29.07 -14.01 -10.27
C PRO A 30 28.45 -14.46 -8.95
N ASP A 31 29.19 -15.31 -8.22
CA ASP A 31 28.85 -15.72 -6.88
C ASP A 31 28.91 -14.47 -5.98
N TYR A 32 27.74 -13.90 -5.70
CA TYR A 32 27.64 -12.78 -4.77
C TYR A 32 28.19 -13.28 -3.45
N PRO A 33 29.21 -12.64 -2.84
CA PRO A 33 29.65 -13.04 -1.52
C PRO A 33 28.41 -12.99 -0.62
N GLU A 34 27.99 -14.16 -0.12
CA GLU A 34 26.93 -14.23 0.88
C GLU A 34 27.33 -13.25 1.98
N ASP A 35 26.50 -12.21 2.13
CA ASP A 35 26.64 -11.15 3.12
C ASP A 35 26.59 -11.83 4.50
N ARG A 36 27.73 -12.36 4.96
CA ARG A 36 27.97 -12.86 6.32
C ARG A 36 28.00 -11.64 7.25
N ARG A 37 26.91 -10.86 7.27
CA ARG A 37 26.51 -10.22 8.52
C ARG A 37 26.42 -11.36 9.51
N GLU A 38 27.17 -11.28 10.61
CA GLU A 38 27.03 -12.21 11.73
C GLU A 38 25.55 -12.53 11.90
N ARG A 39 25.20 -13.82 11.90
CA ARG A 39 23.85 -14.29 12.23
C ARG A 39 23.58 -14.02 13.72
N ARG A 40 23.70 -12.76 14.16
CA ARG A 40 23.08 -12.29 15.39
C ARG A 40 21.60 -12.58 15.22
N GLY A 41 20.98 -13.22 16.21
CA GLY A 41 19.57 -13.62 16.18
C GLY A 41 18.60 -12.44 16.21
N GLU A 42 18.95 -11.32 15.56
CA GLU A 42 18.16 -10.10 15.43
C GLU A 42 18.02 -9.66 13.95
N SER A 43 18.81 -10.22 13.03
CA SER A 43 18.76 -9.87 11.60
C SER A 43 17.69 -10.66 10.83
N LEU A 44 17.10 -10.02 9.82
CA LEU A 44 16.17 -10.63 8.87
C LEU A 44 16.96 -11.30 7.73
N TRP A 45 16.43 -12.38 7.16
CA TRP A 45 17.09 -13.12 6.09
C TRP A 45 16.83 -12.50 4.72
N ARG A 46 17.91 -12.35 3.93
CA ARG A 46 17.89 -11.75 2.58
C ARG A 46 17.70 -12.82 1.51
N THR A 47 16.49 -13.35 1.40
CA THR A 47 16.18 -14.49 0.50
C THR A 47 15.22 -14.18 -0.63
N LEU A 48 14.54 -13.02 -0.62
CA LEU A 48 13.53 -12.70 -1.63
C LEU A 48 14.17 -12.28 -2.96
N GLY A 49 13.75 -12.90 -4.06
CA GLY A 49 14.13 -12.47 -5.40
C GLY A 49 13.24 -11.34 -5.93
N GLU A 50 13.63 -10.74 -7.06
CA GLU A 50 12.87 -9.65 -7.71
C GLU A 50 11.40 -10.02 -7.96
N ARG A 51 11.14 -11.26 -8.41
CA ARG A 51 9.77 -11.74 -8.66
C ARG A 51 8.91 -11.76 -7.39
N HIS A 52 9.51 -12.09 -6.24
CA HIS A 52 8.77 -12.16 -4.98
C HIS A 52 8.45 -10.75 -4.49
N ILE A 53 9.41 -9.81 -4.55
CA ILE A 53 9.22 -8.41 -4.14
C ILE A 53 8.09 -7.76 -4.94
N ASN A 54 8.14 -7.92 -6.27
CA ASN A 54 7.11 -7.38 -7.15
C ASN A 54 5.73 -7.97 -6.85
N MET A 55 5.65 -9.29 -6.63
CA MET A 55 4.37 -9.95 -6.37
C MET A 55 3.84 -9.68 -4.96
N ILE A 56 4.68 -9.61 -3.92
CA ILE A 56 4.24 -9.27 -2.56
C ILE A 56 3.62 -7.87 -2.55
N ALA A 57 4.29 -6.90 -3.15
CA ALA A 57 3.77 -5.53 -3.17
C ALA A 57 2.50 -5.41 -4.03
N PHE A 58 2.43 -6.13 -5.15
CA PHE A 58 1.23 -6.19 -5.99
C PHE A 58 0.06 -6.88 -5.28
N SER A 59 0.29 -8.06 -4.71
CA SER A 59 -0.67 -8.88 -3.96
C SER A 59 -1.22 -8.13 -2.75
N GLY A 60 -0.36 -7.40 -2.04
CA GLY A 60 -0.72 -6.61 -0.88
C GLY A 60 -1.54 -5.36 -1.19
N THR A 61 -1.44 -4.82 -2.41
CA THR A 61 -2.27 -3.67 -2.81
C THR A 61 -3.61 -4.10 -3.42
N ILE A 62 -3.64 -5.16 -4.25
CA ILE A 62 -4.88 -5.63 -4.87
C ILE A 62 -5.73 -6.40 -3.85
N GLY A 63 -6.81 -5.76 -3.41
CA GLY A 63 -7.69 -6.35 -2.39
C GLY A 63 -9.07 -5.73 -2.32
N ASN A 64 -9.62 -5.82 -1.11
CA ASN A 64 -10.94 -5.36 -0.71
C ASN A 64 -11.25 -3.92 -1.20
N GLY A 65 -10.27 -3.02 -1.11
CA GLY A 65 -10.44 -1.63 -1.52
C GLY A 65 -10.87 -1.43 -2.98
N LEU A 66 -10.47 -2.29 -3.92
CA LEU A 66 -10.99 -2.24 -5.30
C LEU A 66 -12.27 -3.09 -5.40
N PHE A 67 -12.24 -4.34 -4.97
CA PHE A 67 -13.31 -5.29 -5.28
C PHE A 67 -14.62 -5.02 -4.54
N LEU A 68 -14.55 -4.64 -3.26
CA LEU A 68 -15.74 -4.34 -2.46
C LEU A 68 -15.94 -2.83 -2.30
N GLY A 69 -14.85 -2.05 -2.29
CA GLY A 69 -14.90 -0.58 -2.16
C GLY A 69 -15.44 0.15 -3.41
N SER A 70 -15.27 -0.43 -4.59
CA SER A 70 -15.67 0.20 -5.87
C SER A 70 -17.14 0.57 -5.97
N GLY A 71 -18.06 -0.16 -5.31
CA GLY A 71 -19.48 0.18 -5.28
C GLY A 71 -19.77 1.50 -4.57
N ARG A 72 -19.07 1.77 -3.46
CA ARG A 72 -19.16 3.06 -2.77
C ARG A 72 -18.59 4.19 -3.62
N SER A 73 -17.48 3.93 -4.32
CA SER A 73 -16.87 4.89 -5.24
C SER A 73 -17.79 5.25 -6.41
N LEU A 74 -18.45 4.25 -7.01
CA LEU A 74 -19.40 4.46 -8.09
C LEU A 74 -20.65 5.21 -7.61
N ALA A 75 -21.23 4.82 -6.47
CA ALA A 75 -22.39 5.48 -5.88
C ALA A 75 -22.11 6.95 -5.52
N GLY A 76 -20.92 7.24 -4.98
CA GLY A 76 -20.53 8.57 -4.51
C GLY A 76 -20.25 9.57 -5.64
N ALA A 77 -19.34 9.23 -6.54
CA ALA A 77 -18.87 10.17 -7.57
C ALA A 77 -19.58 10.04 -8.92
N GLY A 78 -20.34 8.96 -9.14
CA GLY A 78 -20.84 8.60 -10.47
C GLY A 78 -19.76 7.91 -11.32
N PRO A 79 -20.08 7.47 -12.53
CA PRO A 79 -19.23 6.60 -13.32
C PRO A 79 -17.90 7.26 -13.74
N GLY A 80 -17.95 8.44 -14.36
CA GLY A 80 -16.76 9.17 -14.75
C GLY A 80 -16.02 9.78 -13.56
N GLY A 81 -16.77 10.27 -12.56
CA GLY A 81 -16.19 10.78 -11.31
C GLY A 81 -15.38 9.73 -10.54
N ALA A 82 -15.86 8.50 -10.47
CA ALA A 82 -15.15 7.40 -9.84
C ALA A 82 -13.84 7.08 -10.58
N VAL A 83 -13.87 6.99 -11.91
CA VAL A 83 -12.67 6.77 -12.74
C VAL A 83 -11.63 7.87 -12.50
N MET A 84 -12.05 9.14 -12.49
CA MET A 84 -11.16 10.26 -12.19
C MET A 84 -10.54 10.16 -10.79
N ALA A 85 -11.32 9.73 -9.79
CA ALA A 85 -10.81 9.56 -8.43
C ALA A 85 -9.70 8.50 -8.36
N TYR A 86 -9.84 7.37 -9.06
CA TYR A 86 -8.78 6.36 -9.16
C TYR A 86 -7.53 6.89 -9.88
N ILE A 87 -7.68 7.64 -10.97
CA ILE A 87 -6.54 8.23 -11.68
C ILE A 87 -5.80 9.24 -10.78
N ILE A 88 -6.52 10.19 -10.19
CA ILE A 88 -5.94 11.27 -9.36
C ILE A 88 -5.25 10.68 -8.13
N MET A 89 -5.90 9.74 -7.44
CA MET A 89 -5.29 9.14 -6.26
C MET A 89 -4.10 8.26 -6.64
N GLY A 90 -4.21 7.54 -7.75
CA GLY A 90 -3.12 6.79 -8.35
C GLY A 90 -1.88 7.64 -8.62
N THR A 91 -2.04 8.86 -9.15
CA THR A 91 -0.90 9.78 -9.37
C THR A 91 -0.31 10.30 -8.06
N VAL A 92 -1.13 10.59 -7.05
CA VAL A 92 -0.67 11.01 -5.72
C VAL A 92 0.18 9.90 -5.09
N VAL A 93 -0.35 8.68 -4.96
CA VAL A 93 0.42 7.61 -4.31
C VAL A 93 1.64 7.20 -5.15
N SER A 94 1.54 7.19 -6.49
CA SER A 94 2.71 6.96 -7.37
C SER A 94 3.84 7.96 -7.14
N SER A 95 3.52 9.21 -6.79
CA SER A 95 4.53 10.22 -6.44
C SER A 95 5.25 9.87 -5.13
N VAL A 96 4.50 9.41 -4.11
CA VAL A 96 5.04 8.94 -2.83
C VAL A 96 5.94 7.73 -3.02
N ILE A 97 5.49 6.73 -3.78
CA ILE A 97 6.24 5.50 -4.07
C ILE A 97 7.50 5.80 -4.89
N SER A 98 7.44 6.77 -5.80
CA SER A 98 8.64 7.21 -6.54
C SER A 98 9.69 7.80 -5.59
N CYS A 99 9.29 8.62 -4.61
CA CYS A 99 10.20 9.19 -3.62
C CYS A 99 10.78 8.10 -2.70
N LEU A 100 9.92 7.23 -2.17
CA LEU A 100 10.34 6.12 -1.30
C LEU A 100 11.25 5.14 -2.03
N GLY A 101 10.92 4.80 -3.28
CA GLY A 101 11.68 3.89 -4.12
C GLY A 101 13.08 4.41 -4.44
N GLU A 102 13.25 5.71 -4.71
CA GLU A 102 14.57 6.30 -4.94
C GLU A 102 15.44 6.26 -3.67
N MET A 103 14.89 6.63 -2.51
CA MET A 103 15.63 6.54 -1.24
C MET A 103 16.00 5.09 -0.91
N THR A 104 15.06 4.14 -1.08
CA THR A 104 15.26 2.72 -0.77
C THR A 104 16.24 2.04 -1.74
N ALA A 105 16.21 2.42 -3.02
CA ALA A 105 17.16 1.93 -4.02
C ALA A 105 18.57 2.44 -3.77
N LEU A 106 18.74 3.64 -3.20
CA LEU A 106 20.05 4.15 -2.81
C LEU A 106 20.50 3.58 -1.47
N MET A 107 19.61 3.49 -0.49
CA MET A 107 19.89 3.08 0.90
C MET A 107 18.92 2.00 1.37
N PRO A 108 19.21 0.71 1.12
CA PRO A 108 18.36 -0.36 1.58
C PRO A 108 18.49 -0.56 3.10
N VAL A 109 17.44 -0.21 3.83
CA VAL A 109 17.35 -0.29 5.29
C VAL A 109 16.10 -1.07 5.72
N ASN A 110 16.10 -1.61 6.95
CA ASN A 110 14.91 -2.22 7.53
C ASN A 110 13.83 -1.15 7.75
N ALA A 111 12.59 -1.45 7.38
CA ALA A 111 11.43 -0.54 7.43
C ALA A 111 11.77 0.92 7.00
N PRO A 112 12.04 1.17 5.71
CA PRO A 112 12.47 2.49 5.21
C PRO A 112 11.53 3.65 5.55
N VAL A 113 10.24 3.35 5.68
CA VAL A 113 9.18 4.29 6.08
C VAL A 113 9.43 4.90 7.48
N VAL A 114 10.13 4.19 8.37
CA VAL A 114 10.47 4.64 9.73
C VAL A 114 11.89 5.21 9.80
N GLU A 115 12.84 4.53 9.15
CA GLU A 115 14.26 4.86 9.23
C GLU A 115 14.60 6.17 8.48
N PHE A 116 13.98 6.45 7.33
CA PHE A 116 14.30 7.68 6.60
C PHE A 116 13.83 8.96 7.30
N PRO A 117 12.58 9.07 7.81
CA PRO A 117 12.18 10.24 8.58
C PRO A 117 13.05 10.47 9.81
N ARG A 118 13.45 9.37 10.48
CA ARG A 118 14.40 9.41 11.62
C ARG A 118 15.75 10.03 11.24
N ARG A 119 16.24 9.78 10.01
CA ARG A 119 17.55 10.28 9.53
C ARG A 119 17.51 11.71 9.01
N PHE A 120 16.50 12.06 8.20
CA PHE A 120 16.50 13.31 7.42
C PHE A 120 15.55 14.39 7.95
N LEU A 121 14.58 14.05 8.80
CA LEU A 121 13.66 15.01 9.41
C LEU A 121 13.96 15.21 10.89
N ASP A 122 13.66 14.19 11.71
CA ASP A 122 13.84 14.20 13.16
C ASP A 122 13.63 12.78 13.73
N ARG A 123 14.39 12.41 14.76
CA ARG A 123 14.24 11.11 15.43
C ARG A 123 12.84 10.89 16.04
N GLY A 124 12.20 11.93 16.55
CA GLY A 124 10.84 11.89 17.09
C GLY A 124 9.78 11.74 16.00
N VAL A 125 9.99 12.35 14.83
CA VAL A 125 9.13 12.11 13.65
C VAL A 125 9.22 10.65 13.22
N GLY A 126 10.44 10.08 13.16
CA GLY A 126 10.63 8.65 12.87
C GLY A 126 9.91 7.75 13.89
N PHE A 127 10.00 8.05 15.18
CA PHE A 127 9.28 7.35 16.23
C PHE A 127 7.75 7.40 16.04
N ALA A 128 7.20 8.60 15.80
CA ALA A 128 5.76 8.79 15.61
C ALA A 128 5.24 8.06 14.37
N VAL A 129 5.96 8.19 13.24
CA VAL A 129 5.65 7.46 12.00
C VAL A 129 5.65 5.95 12.25
N GLY A 130 6.67 5.42 12.94
CA GLY A 130 6.74 3.98 13.19
C GLY A 130 5.57 3.43 14.00
N TRP A 131 5.16 4.11 15.08
CA TRP A 131 4.01 3.67 15.88
C TRP A 131 2.69 3.81 15.15
N MET A 132 2.47 4.93 14.45
CA MET A 132 1.26 5.13 13.65
C MET A 132 1.16 4.12 12.51
N TYR A 133 2.28 3.84 11.83
CA TYR A 133 2.34 2.92 10.72
C TYR A 133 2.16 1.47 11.18
N TRP A 134 2.75 1.07 12.31
CA TRP A 134 2.51 -0.24 12.92
C TRP A 134 1.03 -0.41 13.30
N PHE A 135 0.46 0.57 14.00
CA PHE A 135 -0.94 0.53 14.43
C PHE A 135 -1.89 0.48 13.24
N ALA A 136 -1.65 1.30 12.21
CA ALA A 136 -2.45 1.32 10.99
C ALA A 136 -2.47 -0.06 10.32
N TRP A 137 -1.31 -0.67 10.06
CA TRP A 137 -1.24 -1.99 9.43
C TRP A 137 -1.79 -3.12 10.31
N ALA A 138 -1.66 -3.02 11.64
CA ALA A 138 -2.26 -4.00 12.56
C ALA A 138 -3.80 -3.95 12.53
N VAL A 139 -4.38 -2.75 12.49
CA VAL A 139 -5.83 -2.57 12.35
C VAL A 139 -6.29 -2.93 10.94
N THR A 140 -5.54 -2.61 9.89
CA THR A 140 -5.85 -3.08 8.53
C THR A 140 -5.88 -4.61 8.46
N ALA A 141 -4.94 -5.30 9.11
CA ALA A 141 -5.00 -6.76 9.21
C ALA A 141 -6.31 -7.23 9.89
N ALA A 142 -6.78 -6.51 10.92
CA ALA A 142 -8.05 -6.82 11.58
C ALA A 142 -9.26 -6.55 10.68
N GLU A 143 -9.28 -5.45 9.93
CA GLU A 143 -10.34 -5.10 8.98
C GLU A 143 -10.43 -6.11 7.83
N GLU A 144 -9.30 -6.57 7.30
CA GLU A 144 -9.26 -7.60 6.26
C GLU A 144 -9.80 -8.96 6.76
N LEU A 145 -9.56 -9.33 8.02
CA LEU A 145 -10.15 -10.53 8.62
C LEU A 145 -11.68 -10.42 8.73
N VAL A 146 -12.20 -9.23 9.05
CA VAL A 146 -13.63 -8.95 9.07
C VAL A 146 -14.22 -8.95 7.66
N ALA A 147 -13.49 -8.44 6.67
CA ALA A 147 -13.88 -8.51 5.26
C ALA A 147 -13.97 -9.96 4.76
N VAL A 148 -13.01 -10.83 5.14
CA VAL A 148 -13.11 -12.28 4.85
C VAL A 148 -14.37 -12.87 5.48
N SER A 149 -14.62 -12.61 6.77
CA SER A 149 -15.83 -13.12 7.42
C SER A 149 -17.12 -12.61 6.76
N GLY A 150 -17.18 -11.32 6.39
CA GLY A 150 -18.35 -10.70 5.77
C GLY A 150 -18.57 -11.14 4.31
N THR A 151 -17.51 -11.54 3.61
CA THR A 151 -17.63 -12.14 2.27
C THR A 151 -18.02 -13.62 2.33
N LEU A 152 -17.67 -14.34 3.40
CA LEU A 152 -18.15 -15.71 3.61
C LEU A 152 -19.65 -15.74 3.92
N GLY A 153 -20.16 -14.75 4.67
CA GLY A 153 -21.61 -14.51 4.85
C GLY A 153 -22.29 -13.93 3.59
N PHE A 154 -22.04 -14.54 2.43
CA PHE A 154 -22.55 -14.06 1.15
C PHE A 154 -24.05 -14.29 1.04
N HIS A 155 -24.75 -13.17 0.82
CA HIS A 155 -26.19 -13.11 0.59
C HIS A 155 -26.46 -12.08 -0.49
N TYR A 156 -27.22 -12.48 -1.51
CA TYR A 156 -27.71 -11.62 -2.57
C TYR A 156 -29.15 -12.01 -2.88
N ASP A 157 -30.08 -11.09 -2.64
CA ASP A 157 -31.50 -11.26 -2.95
C ASP A 157 -32.07 -9.97 -3.54
N ASP A 158 -32.43 -10.01 -4.82
CA ASP A 158 -33.12 -8.91 -5.51
C ASP A 158 -34.58 -9.25 -5.85
N GLY A 159 -35.12 -10.35 -5.30
CA GLY A 159 -36.44 -10.89 -5.59
C GLY A 159 -36.54 -11.71 -6.88
N ARG A 160 -35.49 -11.76 -7.71
CA ARG A 160 -35.41 -12.59 -8.93
C ARG A 160 -34.26 -13.61 -8.86
N THR A 161 -33.11 -13.19 -8.36
CA THR A 161 -31.92 -13.98 -8.16
C THR A 161 -31.64 -14.08 -6.67
N PHE A 162 -31.54 -15.31 -6.19
CA PHE A 162 -31.24 -15.64 -4.80
C PHE A 162 -29.93 -16.43 -4.74
N LEU A 163 -28.91 -15.84 -4.13
CA LEU A 163 -27.59 -16.45 -3.96
C LEU A 163 -27.20 -16.39 -2.49
N VAL A 164 -27.02 -17.55 -1.87
CA VAL A 164 -26.70 -17.65 -0.45
C VAL A 164 -25.63 -18.71 -0.21
N TRP A 165 -24.70 -18.39 0.69
CA TRP A 165 -23.75 -19.34 1.25
C TRP A 165 -24.20 -19.77 2.65
N THR A 166 -24.95 -20.87 2.72
CA THR A 166 -25.59 -21.35 3.96
C THR A 166 -24.62 -21.57 5.10
N THR A 167 -23.43 -22.11 4.84
CA THR A 167 -22.37 -22.28 5.84
C THR A 167 -21.83 -20.94 6.36
N GLY A 168 -21.80 -19.92 5.51
CA GLY A 168 -21.32 -18.59 5.88
C GLY A 168 -22.28 -17.84 6.78
N GLU A 169 -23.59 -17.97 6.55
CA GLU A 169 -24.63 -17.35 7.38
C GLU A 169 -24.89 -18.08 8.70
N SER A 170 -24.80 -19.41 8.69
CA SER A 170 -25.10 -20.24 9.87
C SER A 170 -23.98 -20.24 10.91
N VAL A 171 -22.74 -19.95 10.49
CA VAL A 171 -21.57 -19.90 11.36
C VAL A 171 -21.33 -18.47 11.81
N ASP A 172 -21.13 -18.29 13.11
CA ASP A 172 -20.88 -16.98 13.66
C ASP A 172 -19.60 -16.32 13.08
N PRO A 173 -19.64 -15.02 12.71
CA PRO A 173 -18.50 -14.29 12.17
C PRO A 173 -17.20 -14.42 13.01
N ALA A 174 -17.31 -14.51 14.34
CA ALA A 174 -16.16 -14.65 15.22
C ALA A 174 -15.38 -15.95 14.98
N VAL A 175 -16.06 -17.03 14.56
CA VAL A 175 -15.40 -18.30 14.25
C VAL A 175 -14.52 -18.14 13.01
N TRP A 176 -15.02 -17.47 11.98
CA TRP A 176 -14.25 -17.16 10.77
C TRP A 176 -13.07 -16.24 11.08
N ILE A 177 -13.30 -15.15 11.82
CA ILE A 177 -12.24 -14.22 12.22
C ILE A 177 -11.13 -14.96 12.99
N GLY A 178 -11.49 -15.79 13.97
CA GLY A 178 -10.53 -16.57 14.75
C GLY A 178 -9.74 -17.57 13.91
N LEU A 179 -10.43 -18.31 13.02
CA LEU A 179 -9.81 -19.28 12.12
C LEU A 179 -8.78 -18.60 11.20
N PHE A 180 -9.18 -17.53 10.51
CA PHE A 180 -8.28 -16.84 9.59
C PHE A 180 -7.17 -16.10 10.31
N LEU A 181 -7.40 -15.56 11.52
CA LEU A 181 -6.33 -14.96 12.32
C LEU A 181 -5.24 -15.99 12.66
N ILE A 182 -5.62 -17.20 13.06
CA ILE A 182 -4.67 -18.29 13.35
C ILE A 182 -3.87 -18.64 12.10
N ILE A 183 -4.54 -18.79 10.95
CA ILE A 183 -3.89 -19.13 9.67
C ILE A 183 -2.94 -18.01 9.23
N VAL A 184 -3.39 -16.75 9.24
CA VAL A 184 -2.59 -15.57 8.89
C VAL A 184 -1.35 -15.48 9.78
N THR A 185 -1.51 -15.70 11.07
CA THR A 185 -0.41 -15.68 12.05
C THR A 185 0.58 -16.82 11.78
N ALA A 186 0.09 -18.03 11.50
CA ALA A 186 0.92 -19.18 11.20
C ALA A 186 1.74 -18.99 9.90
N ILE A 187 1.13 -18.47 8.83
CA ILE A 187 1.82 -18.16 7.58
C ILE A 187 2.92 -17.12 7.81
N ASN A 188 2.65 -16.10 8.62
CA ASN A 188 3.62 -15.06 8.94
C ASN A 188 4.78 -15.51 9.84
N MET A 189 4.70 -16.72 10.42
CA MET A 189 5.80 -17.37 11.14
C MET A 189 6.69 -18.23 10.23
N PHE A 190 6.26 -18.52 9.00
CA PHE A 190 7.09 -19.28 8.06
C PHE A 190 8.33 -18.48 7.63
N PRO A 191 9.45 -19.16 7.35
CA PRO A 191 10.62 -18.50 6.77
C PRO A 191 10.25 -17.73 5.51
N VAL A 192 10.86 -16.55 5.35
CA VAL A 192 10.57 -15.58 4.29
C VAL A 192 10.60 -16.19 2.88
N ARG A 193 11.42 -17.22 2.65
CA ARG A 193 11.47 -17.96 1.38
C ARG A 193 10.13 -18.60 1.02
N TYR A 194 9.49 -19.31 1.96
CA TYR A 194 8.19 -19.96 1.72
C TYR A 194 7.07 -18.94 1.62
N PHE A 195 7.11 -17.92 2.48
CA PHE A 195 6.20 -16.78 2.40
C PHE A 195 6.23 -16.13 1.02
N GLY A 196 7.42 -15.86 0.46
CA GLY A 196 7.57 -15.24 -0.85
C GLY A 196 7.04 -16.08 -2.01
N GLU A 197 7.15 -17.42 -1.94
CA GLU A 197 6.57 -18.31 -2.97
C GLU A 197 5.04 -18.39 -2.87
N LEU A 198 4.48 -18.39 -1.64
CA LEU A 198 3.03 -18.33 -1.42
C LEU A 198 2.45 -17.02 -1.98
N GLU A 199 3.05 -15.88 -1.63
CA GLU A 199 2.61 -14.57 -2.14
C GLU A 199 2.78 -14.44 -3.65
N TYR A 200 3.80 -15.09 -4.24
CA TYR A 200 3.93 -15.16 -5.69
C TYR A 200 2.74 -15.89 -6.32
N ALA A 201 2.36 -17.05 -5.79
CA ALA A 201 1.19 -17.80 -6.27
C ALA A 201 -0.11 -17.02 -6.09
N PHE A 202 -0.30 -16.37 -4.93
CA PHE A 202 -1.47 -15.55 -4.63
C PHE A 202 -1.56 -14.33 -5.55
N GLY A 203 -0.44 -13.65 -5.79
CA GLY A 203 -0.33 -12.54 -6.74
C GLY A 203 -0.72 -12.95 -8.16
N CYS A 204 -0.25 -14.11 -8.64
CA CYS A 204 -0.63 -14.64 -9.96
C CYS A 204 -2.14 -14.85 -10.09
N ILE A 205 -2.78 -15.45 -9.08
CA ILE A 205 -4.24 -15.65 -9.06
C ILE A 205 -4.98 -14.31 -9.16
N LYS A 206 -4.57 -13.31 -8.36
CA LYS A 206 -5.17 -11.97 -8.36
C LYS A 206 -4.99 -11.25 -9.70
N ILE A 207 -3.81 -11.34 -10.32
CA ILE A 207 -3.53 -10.73 -11.64
C ILE A 207 -4.42 -11.34 -12.72
N ILE A 208 -4.51 -12.67 -12.74
CA ILE A 208 -5.35 -13.38 -13.71
C ILE A 208 -6.82 -12.98 -13.49
N PHE A 209 -7.26 -12.94 -12.24
CA PHE A 209 -8.63 -12.57 -11.90
C PHE A 209 -8.98 -11.14 -12.32
N ILE A 210 -8.18 -10.13 -11.94
CA ILE A 210 -8.49 -8.73 -12.31
C ILE A 210 -8.47 -8.54 -13.83
N THR A 211 -7.56 -9.20 -14.54
CA THR A 211 -7.50 -9.16 -16.01
C THR A 211 -8.76 -9.81 -16.61
N MET A 212 -9.17 -10.96 -16.08
CA MET A 212 -10.40 -11.64 -16.51
C MET A 212 -11.63 -10.77 -16.24
N VAL A 213 -11.73 -10.13 -15.08
CA VAL A 213 -12.83 -9.21 -14.75
C VAL A 213 -12.86 -8.06 -15.74
N ILE A 214 -11.73 -7.41 -16.05
CA ILE A 214 -11.68 -6.31 -17.02
C ILE A 214 -12.20 -6.74 -18.39
N VAL A 215 -11.72 -7.88 -18.91
CA VAL A 215 -12.13 -8.41 -20.22
C VAL A 215 -13.61 -8.81 -20.20
N LEU A 216 -14.06 -9.48 -19.14
CA LEU A 216 -15.45 -9.90 -19.00
C LEU A 216 -16.39 -8.69 -18.94
N MET A 217 -16.07 -7.64 -18.20
CA MET A 217 -16.87 -6.41 -18.18
C MET A 217 -16.97 -5.78 -19.58
N LEU A 218 -15.88 -5.75 -20.36
CA LEU A 218 -15.93 -5.26 -21.73
C LEU A 218 -16.85 -6.12 -22.63
N ILE A 219 -16.80 -7.44 -22.46
CA ILE A 219 -17.68 -8.37 -23.19
C ILE A 219 -19.13 -8.12 -22.79
N LEU A 220 -19.44 -8.01 -21.50
CA LEU A 220 -20.82 -7.81 -21.02
C LEU A 220 -21.42 -6.47 -21.45
N ASP A 221 -20.60 -5.43 -21.62
CA ASP A 221 -21.05 -4.12 -22.12
C ASP A 221 -21.51 -4.16 -23.59
N THR A 222 -20.86 -4.99 -24.41
CA THR A 222 -21.09 -5.04 -25.88
C THR A 222 -21.92 -6.24 -26.35
N MET A 223 -21.96 -7.32 -25.57
CA MET A 223 -22.67 -8.55 -25.91
C MET A 223 -24.19 -8.35 -25.93
N GLN A 224 -24.88 -9.07 -26.82
CA GLN A 224 -26.33 -9.12 -26.80
C GLN A 224 -26.84 -9.69 -25.46
N PRO A 225 -27.87 -9.09 -24.85
CA PRO A 225 -28.36 -9.52 -23.56
C PRO A 225 -28.81 -10.98 -23.61
N ARG A 226 -28.47 -11.73 -22.56
CA ARG A 226 -28.89 -13.12 -22.43
C ARG A 226 -30.39 -13.17 -22.09
N PRO A 227 -31.08 -14.29 -22.32
CA PRO A 227 -32.51 -14.42 -22.00
C PRO A 227 -32.85 -14.10 -20.53
N ASN A 228 -31.91 -14.34 -19.61
CA ASN A 228 -32.07 -14.11 -18.18
C ASN A 228 -31.44 -12.79 -17.70
N ALA A 229 -31.00 -11.92 -18.62
CA ALA A 229 -30.45 -10.62 -18.25
C ALA A 229 -31.55 -9.66 -17.78
N TYR A 230 -31.20 -8.73 -16.90
CA TYR A 230 -32.12 -7.75 -16.32
C TYR A 230 -32.38 -6.56 -17.27
N TYR A 231 -31.56 -6.45 -18.31
CA TYR A 231 -31.66 -5.44 -19.36
C TYR A 231 -31.98 -6.07 -20.73
N THR A 232 -32.73 -5.36 -21.56
CA THR A 232 -33.20 -5.83 -22.87
C THR A 232 -32.33 -5.39 -24.05
N SER A 233 -31.48 -4.37 -23.85
CA SER A 233 -30.50 -3.89 -24.82
C SER A 233 -29.10 -3.91 -24.20
N PRO A 234 -28.02 -4.13 -24.98
CA PRO A 234 -26.65 -4.00 -24.46
C PRO A 234 -26.47 -2.68 -23.70
N PRO A 235 -25.76 -2.66 -22.56
CA PRO A 235 -25.50 -1.43 -21.84
C PRO A 235 -24.79 -0.41 -22.72
N ASN A 236 -23.77 -0.81 -23.49
CA ASN A 236 -23.02 0.04 -24.42
C ASN A 236 -22.74 1.45 -23.85
N SER A 237 -22.19 1.50 -22.63
CA SER A 237 -21.92 2.75 -21.90
C SER A 237 -23.15 3.64 -21.61
N LYS A 238 -24.36 3.08 -21.58
CA LYS A 238 -25.63 3.79 -21.30
C LYS A 238 -25.58 4.65 -20.05
N TYR A 239 -24.96 4.16 -18.98
CA TYR A 239 -24.92 4.85 -17.69
C TYR A 239 -23.99 6.06 -17.64
N TRP A 240 -23.21 6.30 -18.70
CA TRP A 240 -22.42 7.54 -18.85
C TRP A 240 -23.21 8.65 -19.55
N ASN A 241 -24.34 8.31 -20.17
CA ASN A 241 -25.23 9.23 -20.84
C ASN A 241 -26.41 9.63 -19.95
N SER A 242 -27.21 10.59 -20.42
CA SER A 242 -28.45 11.02 -19.74
C SER A 242 -29.40 9.81 -19.56
N PRO A 243 -30.05 9.64 -18.40
CA PRO A 243 -30.17 10.56 -17.25
C PRO A 243 -29.06 10.49 -16.17
N TRP A 244 -28.10 9.56 -16.26
CA TRP A 244 -27.08 9.37 -15.22
C TRP A 244 -25.93 10.37 -15.33
N GLY A 245 -25.34 10.49 -16.53
CA GLY A 245 -24.23 11.39 -16.81
C GLY A 245 -22.88 10.95 -16.24
N PHE A 246 -21.88 11.82 -16.38
CA PHE A 246 -20.49 11.54 -15.99
C PHE A 246 -20.26 11.62 -14.46
N PHE A 247 -20.90 12.58 -13.79
CA PHE A 247 -20.80 12.78 -12.35
C PHE A 247 -22.15 12.49 -11.68
N ASN A 248 -22.11 12.00 -10.45
CA ASN A 248 -23.29 12.05 -9.60
C ASN A 248 -23.54 13.51 -9.18
N HIS A 249 -24.73 14.03 -9.47
CA HIS A 249 -25.13 15.41 -9.12
C HIS A 249 -25.76 15.55 -7.75
N ALA A 250 -25.86 14.45 -6.99
CA ALA A 250 -26.49 14.40 -5.69
C ALA A 250 -25.53 13.82 -4.64
N TYR A 251 -25.21 14.62 -3.64
CA TYR A 251 -24.54 14.14 -2.44
C TYR A 251 -25.56 13.94 -1.32
N SER A 252 -25.66 12.71 -0.81
CA SER A 252 -26.59 12.36 0.26
C SER A 252 -25.88 12.37 1.62
N VAL A 253 -26.33 13.24 2.51
CA VAL A 253 -25.91 13.28 3.91
C VAL A 253 -26.84 12.37 4.69
N ARG A 254 -26.29 11.34 5.32
CA ARG A 254 -27.03 10.32 6.08
C ARG A 254 -26.60 10.33 7.54
N ASP A 255 -27.60 10.13 8.41
CA ASP A 255 -27.44 10.00 9.86
C ASP A 255 -26.70 8.69 10.24
N GLU A 256 -26.40 8.53 11.53
CA GLU A 256 -25.84 7.29 12.12
C GLU A 256 -26.74 6.07 11.84
N GLU A 257 -28.05 6.28 11.79
CA GLU A 257 -29.06 5.25 11.48
C GLU A 257 -29.24 5.00 9.97
N GLY A 258 -28.52 5.75 9.12
CA GLY A 258 -28.62 5.65 7.65
C GLY A 258 -29.78 6.44 7.04
N ASN A 259 -30.54 7.17 7.86
CA ASN A 259 -31.63 8.03 7.43
C ASN A 259 -31.12 9.24 6.63
N LEU A 260 -31.77 9.57 5.52
CA LEU A 260 -31.39 10.71 4.68
C LEU A 260 -31.77 12.02 5.39
N GLN A 261 -30.77 12.79 5.83
CA GLN A 261 -31.00 14.10 6.44
C GLN A 261 -31.13 15.19 5.38
N ARG A 262 -30.15 15.26 4.47
CA ARG A 262 -30.08 16.31 3.44
C ARG A 262 -29.50 15.77 2.15
N LYS A 263 -30.03 16.26 1.03
CA LYS A 263 -29.46 16.05 -0.30
C LYS A 263 -28.90 17.37 -0.81
N ILE A 264 -27.61 17.39 -1.15
CA ILE A 264 -26.94 18.54 -1.76
C ILE A 264 -26.85 18.25 -3.26
N GLU A 265 -27.53 19.07 -4.06
CA GLU A 265 -27.62 18.86 -5.51
C GLU A 265 -26.76 19.89 -6.28
N GLY A 266 -26.46 19.57 -7.55
CA GLY A 266 -25.71 20.43 -8.46
C GLY A 266 -24.19 20.24 -8.38
N SER A 267 -23.43 21.25 -8.79
CA SER A 267 -21.96 21.20 -8.85
C SER A 267 -21.31 20.95 -7.49
N ALA A 268 -21.88 21.53 -6.43
CA ALA A 268 -21.43 21.28 -5.06
C ALA A 268 -21.61 19.82 -4.64
N GLY A 269 -22.73 19.20 -5.02
CA GLY A 269 -22.99 17.77 -4.78
C GLY A 269 -21.96 16.89 -5.52
N SER A 270 -21.70 17.18 -6.79
CA SER A 270 -20.69 16.46 -7.57
C SER A 270 -19.28 16.59 -7.00
N PHE A 271 -18.90 17.79 -6.57
CA PHE A 271 -17.60 18.01 -5.93
C PHE A 271 -17.45 17.21 -4.63
N LEU A 272 -18.45 17.26 -3.74
CA LEU A 272 -18.45 16.50 -2.49
C LEU A 272 -18.44 14.98 -2.72
N GLY A 273 -19.23 14.50 -3.69
CA GLY A 273 -19.24 13.09 -4.10
C GLY A 273 -17.90 12.62 -4.64
N MET A 274 -17.26 13.44 -5.48
CA MET A 274 -15.91 13.18 -5.98
C MET A 274 -14.88 13.18 -4.84
N TRP A 275 -14.92 14.19 -3.97
CA TRP A 275 -13.97 14.34 -2.86
C TRP A 275 -14.01 13.17 -1.89
N THR A 276 -15.22 12.79 -1.46
CA THR A 276 -15.41 11.61 -0.59
C THR A 276 -15.02 10.30 -1.27
N THR A 277 -15.19 10.21 -2.59
CA THR A 277 -14.72 9.06 -3.36
C THR A 277 -13.19 9.02 -3.44
N ILE A 278 -12.51 10.15 -3.64
CA ILE A 278 -11.04 10.21 -3.60
C ILE A 278 -10.54 9.71 -2.26
N ILE A 279 -11.16 10.12 -1.15
CA ILE A 279 -10.83 9.64 0.20
C ILE A 279 -10.98 8.13 0.32
N ASN A 280 -12.12 7.58 -0.12
CA ASN A 280 -12.35 6.12 -0.09
C ASN A 280 -11.32 5.35 -0.93
N VAL A 281 -10.93 5.90 -2.08
CA VAL A 281 -9.97 5.27 -3.00
C VAL A 281 -8.55 5.22 -2.43
N ILE A 282 -8.19 6.07 -1.47
CA ILE A 282 -6.89 6.02 -0.77
C ILE A 282 -6.67 4.64 -0.14
N PHE A 283 -7.72 4.07 0.46
CA PHE A 283 -7.66 2.73 1.06
C PHE A 283 -7.29 1.68 0.00
N SER A 284 -7.84 1.77 -1.22
CA SER A 284 -7.52 0.85 -2.31
C SER A 284 -6.06 0.92 -2.77
N TYR A 285 -5.42 2.09 -2.65
CA TYR A 285 -4.01 2.30 -3.03
C TYR A 285 -3.02 2.08 -1.89
N THR A 286 -3.51 1.83 -0.67
CA THR A 286 -2.67 1.46 0.46
C THR A 286 -2.02 0.10 0.19
N GLY A 287 -0.71 -0.02 0.44
CA GLY A 287 0.04 -1.26 0.18
C GLY A 287 1.06 -1.17 -0.96
N MET A 288 1.03 -0.12 -1.78
CA MET A 288 2.09 0.06 -2.79
C MET A 288 3.47 0.30 -2.16
N ASP A 289 3.50 0.75 -0.91
CA ASP A 289 4.70 0.98 -0.09
C ASP A 289 5.30 -0.30 0.51
N ILE A 290 4.58 -1.44 0.45
CA ILE A 290 5.08 -2.76 0.87
C ILE A 290 6.38 -3.13 0.12
N VAL A 291 6.54 -2.65 -1.12
CA VAL A 291 7.76 -2.83 -1.92
C VAL A 291 9.02 -2.34 -1.18
N ALA A 292 8.90 -1.27 -0.38
CA ALA A 292 10.01 -0.75 0.40
C ALA A 292 10.24 -1.57 1.68
N ALA A 293 9.18 -2.09 2.31
CA ALA A 293 9.30 -2.95 3.49
C ALA A 293 10.03 -4.26 3.17
N THR A 294 9.76 -4.86 2.01
CA THR A 294 10.41 -6.10 1.53
C THR A 294 11.85 -5.88 1.05
N ALA A 295 12.28 -4.63 0.84
CA ALA A 295 13.62 -4.29 0.37
C ALA A 295 14.69 -4.94 1.23
N ALA A 296 14.55 -4.87 2.56
CA ALA A 296 15.56 -5.34 3.49
C ALA A 296 15.75 -6.87 3.51
N GLU A 297 14.74 -7.62 3.05
CA GLU A 297 14.72 -9.08 2.94
C GLU A 297 15.04 -9.57 1.51
N SER A 298 15.39 -8.66 0.59
CA SER A 298 15.79 -8.99 -0.78
C SER A 298 17.19 -9.58 -0.86
N LYS A 299 17.33 -10.71 -1.57
CA LYS A 299 18.63 -11.32 -1.92
C LYS A 299 19.46 -10.41 -2.81
N SER A 300 18.82 -9.65 -3.70
CA SER A 300 19.49 -8.82 -4.70
C SER A 300 19.54 -7.34 -4.34
N LEU A 301 19.64 -6.99 -3.04
CA LEU A 301 19.92 -5.60 -2.65
C LEU A 301 21.17 -5.04 -3.34
N ALA A 302 22.12 -5.89 -3.73
CA ALA A 302 23.30 -5.53 -4.51
C ALA A 302 22.99 -5.06 -5.95
N ASN A 303 21.80 -5.37 -6.48
CA ASN A 303 21.32 -4.94 -7.79
C ASN A 303 20.22 -3.89 -7.59
N ALA A 304 20.65 -2.65 -7.31
CA ALA A 304 19.87 -1.41 -7.29
C ALA A 304 18.71 -1.31 -8.32
N GLU A 305 18.85 -1.97 -9.47
CA GLU A 305 17.83 -1.99 -10.52
C GLU A 305 16.53 -2.71 -10.13
N SER A 306 16.59 -3.72 -9.27
CA SER A 306 15.42 -4.51 -8.86
C SER A 306 14.39 -3.65 -8.15
N MET A 307 14.82 -2.82 -7.19
CA MET A 307 13.97 -1.88 -6.45
C MET A 307 13.38 -0.80 -7.35
N LYS A 308 14.18 -0.24 -8.26
CA LYS A 308 13.73 0.71 -9.28
C LYS A 308 12.60 0.15 -10.14
N MET A 309 12.82 -1.04 -10.69
CA MET A 309 11.85 -1.70 -11.55
C MET A 309 10.59 -2.01 -10.74
N ALA A 310 10.73 -2.50 -9.51
CA ALA A 310 9.61 -2.78 -8.62
C ALA A 310 8.73 -1.55 -8.39
N ALA A 311 9.30 -0.44 -7.90
CA ALA A 311 8.56 0.79 -7.59
C ALA A 311 7.87 1.41 -8.81
N ARG A 312 8.49 1.36 -9.99
CA ARG A 312 7.88 1.91 -11.22
C ARG A 312 6.86 0.97 -11.85
N LYS A 313 7.13 -0.33 -11.90
CA LYS A 313 6.21 -1.33 -12.46
C LYS A 313 4.94 -1.40 -11.63
N ILE A 314 5.04 -1.43 -10.29
CA ILE A 314 3.88 -1.50 -9.42
C ILE A 314 2.95 -0.30 -9.61
N SER A 315 3.52 0.91 -9.61
CA SER A 315 2.76 2.15 -9.79
C SER A 315 1.99 2.14 -11.11
N ILE A 316 2.65 1.80 -12.23
CA ILE A 316 2.00 1.75 -13.54
C ILE A 316 0.94 0.64 -13.60
N ARG A 317 1.27 -0.57 -13.13
CA ARG A 317 0.34 -1.72 -13.21
C ARG A 317 -0.92 -1.48 -12.40
N ILE A 318 -0.79 -1.04 -11.15
CA ILE A 318 -1.95 -0.86 -10.25
C ILE A 318 -2.83 0.28 -10.72
N VAL A 319 -2.25 1.45 -11.06
CA VAL A 319 -3.03 2.58 -11.57
C VAL A 319 -3.79 2.20 -12.84
N THR A 320 -3.12 1.54 -13.79
CA THR A 320 -3.76 1.11 -15.03
C THR A 320 -4.85 0.07 -14.79
N LEU A 321 -4.57 -1.00 -14.03
CA LEU A 321 -5.53 -2.07 -13.79
C LEU A 321 -6.76 -1.59 -13.01
N TYR A 322 -6.57 -0.75 -11.99
CA TYR A 322 -7.67 -0.19 -11.20
C TYR A 322 -8.53 0.73 -12.04
N THR A 323 -7.89 1.62 -12.82
CA THR A 323 -8.59 2.54 -13.71
C THR A 323 -9.38 1.78 -14.77
N MET A 324 -8.77 0.77 -15.41
CA MET A 324 -9.45 -0.07 -16.40
C MET A 324 -10.62 -0.85 -15.80
N ALA A 325 -10.43 -1.48 -14.65
CA ALA A 325 -11.50 -2.22 -13.97
C ALA A 325 -12.67 -1.32 -13.58
N MET A 326 -12.39 -0.11 -13.11
CA MET A 326 -13.43 0.87 -12.78
C MET A 326 -14.13 1.42 -14.01
N ILE A 327 -13.41 1.73 -15.08
CA ILE A 327 -14.01 2.18 -16.34
C ILE A 327 -14.98 1.12 -16.86
N THR A 328 -14.52 -0.12 -17.05
CA THR A 328 -15.33 -1.16 -17.67
C THR A 328 -16.53 -1.56 -16.80
N ALA A 329 -16.37 -1.63 -15.48
CA ALA A 329 -17.49 -1.92 -14.59
C ALA A 329 -18.52 -0.76 -14.52
N SER A 330 -18.06 0.49 -14.62
CA SER A 330 -18.95 1.67 -14.60
C SER A 330 -19.85 1.79 -15.84
N PHE A 331 -19.54 1.09 -16.93
CA PHE A 331 -20.40 1.04 -18.12
C PHE A 331 -21.63 0.15 -17.92
N ILE A 332 -21.58 -0.81 -17.00
CA ILE A 332 -22.59 -1.85 -16.83
C ILE A 332 -23.49 -1.61 -15.62
N VAL A 333 -22.99 -0.93 -14.58
CA VAL A 333 -23.74 -0.72 -13.34
C VAL A 333 -24.12 0.75 -13.18
N PRO A 334 -25.39 1.09 -12.97
CA PRO A 334 -25.78 2.46 -12.66
C PRO A 334 -25.35 2.83 -11.24
N TYR A 335 -24.88 4.07 -11.03
CA TYR A 335 -24.56 4.57 -9.69
C TYR A 335 -25.78 4.65 -8.76
N THR A 336 -27.00 4.58 -9.31
CA THR A 336 -28.27 4.55 -8.58
C THR A 336 -28.71 3.13 -8.17
N HIS A 337 -27.91 2.10 -8.46
CA HIS A 337 -28.29 0.72 -8.17
C HIS A 337 -28.58 0.52 -6.66
N PRO A 338 -29.68 -0.16 -6.27
CA PRO A 338 -30.07 -0.24 -4.86
C PRO A 338 -29.03 -0.90 -3.96
N PHE A 339 -28.32 -1.91 -4.47
CA PHE A 339 -27.35 -2.66 -3.69
C PHE A 339 -26.16 -1.80 -3.27
N ILE A 340 -25.66 -0.90 -4.12
CA ILE A 340 -24.58 0.03 -3.75
C ILE A 340 -25.06 1.25 -2.95
N ASN A 341 -26.37 1.45 -2.83
CA ASN A 341 -27.01 2.58 -2.13
C ASN A 341 -27.72 2.20 -0.82
N GLY A 342 -27.32 1.07 -0.22
CA GLY A 342 -27.74 0.67 1.13
C GLY A 342 -28.74 -0.48 1.22
N LYS A 343 -29.12 -1.10 0.09
CA LYS A 343 -29.96 -2.33 0.11
C LYS A 343 -29.18 -3.64 -0.02
N GLY A 344 -27.86 -3.60 -0.21
CA GLY A 344 -27.05 -4.82 -0.27
C GLY A 344 -27.06 -5.54 1.08
N GLN A 345 -27.29 -6.85 1.08
CA GLN A 345 -27.41 -7.66 2.30
C GLN A 345 -26.05 -8.15 2.83
N SER A 346 -25.03 -8.21 1.96
CA SER A 346 -23.70 -8.68 2.31
C SER A 346 -22.60 -7.81 1.70
N VAL A 347 -21.39 -7.92 2.24
CA VAL A 347 -20.22 -7.16 1.76
C VAL A 347 -19.94 -7.44 0.28
N GLY A 348 -20.04 -8.70 -0.13
CA GLY A 348 -19.86 -9.11 -1.53
C GLY A 348 -20.94 -8.55 -2.46
N ALA A 349 -22.18 -8.42 -1.98
CA ALA A 349 -23.30 -7.92 -2.77
C ALA A 349 -23.23 -6.42 -3.08
N HIS A 350 -22.43 -5.65 -2.33
CA HIS A 350 -22.13 -4.25 -2.63
C HIS A 350 -21.11 -4.07 -3.77
N SER A 351 -20.47 -5.15 -4.23
CA SER A 351 -19.48 -5.07 -5.31
C SER A 351 -20.15 -4.84 -6.67
N ILE A 352 -19.68 -3.83 -7.41
CA ILE A 352 -20.16 -3.56 -8.77
C ILE A 352 -19.83 -4.70 -9.73
N PHE A 353 -18.77 -5.46 -9.46
CA PHE A 353 -18.40 -6.60 -10.29
C PHE A 353 -19.38 -7.77 -10.11
N VAL A 354 -19.89 -7.99 -8.89
CA VAL A 354 -20.94 -8.99 -8.61
C VAL A 354 -22.27 -8.54 -9.22
N ILE A 355 -22.64 -7.27 -9.02
CA ILE A 355 -23.88 -6.71 -9.58
C ILE A 355 -23.87 -6.83 -11.10
N ALA A 356 -22.76 -6.49 -11.77
CA ALA A 356 -22.65 -6.57 -13.22
C ALA A 356 -22.90 -7.98 -13.78
N VAL A 357 -22.36 -9.03 -13.15
CA VAL A 357 -22.58 -10.41 -13.62
C VAL A 357 -23.98 -10.92 -13.30
N VAL A 358 -24.58 -10.50 -12.17
CA VAL A 358 -25.98 -10.84 -11.87
C VAL A 358 -26.93 -10.18 -12.86
N GLU A 359 -26.76 -8.87 -13.11
CA GLU A 359 -27.53 -8.10 -14.08
C GLU A 359 -27.41 -8.68 -15.51
N ALA A 360 -26.24 -9.23 -15.86
CA ALA A 360 -26.02 -9.93 -17.12
C ALA A 360 -26.64 -11.34 -17.20
N GLY A 361 -27.30 -11.82 -16.14
CA GLY A 361 -27.90 -13.16 -16.07
C GLY A 361 -26.89 -14.29 -15.85
N LEU A 362 -25.78 -14.01 -15.15
CA LEU A 362 -24.66 -14.93 -14.88
C LEU A 362 -24.44 -15.16 -13.36
N PRO A 363 -25.45 -15.67 -12.62
CA PRO A 363 -25.35 -15.84 -11.17
C PRO A 363 -24.22 -16.77 -10.71
N ALA A 364 -23.85 -17.76 -11.51
CA ALA A 364 -22.73 -18.66 -11.19
C ALA A 364 -21.38 -17.91 -11.07
N LEU A 365 -21.17 -16.85 -11.87
CA LEU A 365 -19.97 -16.04 -11.78
C LEU A 365 -19.94 -15.18 -10.52
N ALA A 366 -21.10 -14.80 -9.97
CA ALA A 366 -21.17 -14.06 -8.72
C ALA A 366 -20.58 -14.87 -7.55
N HIS A 367 -20.88 -16.18 -7.48
CA HIS A 367 -20.25 -17.06 -6.49
C HIS A 367 -18.74 -17.15 -6.65
N PHE A 368 -18.27 -17.28 -7.89
CA PHE A 368 -16.84 -17.33 -8.19
C PHE A 368 -16.14 -16.02 -7.80
N PHE A 369 -16.72 -14.87 -8.13
CA PHE A 369 -16.18 -13.55 -7.78
C PHE A 369 -16.10 -13.38 -6.27
N ASN A 370 -17.19 -13.72 -5.56
CA ASN A 370 -17.21 -13.63 -4.10
C ASN A 370 -16.16 -14.54 -3.44
N ALA A 371 -15.93 -15.74 -3.97
CA ALA A 371 -14.86 -16.62 -3.50
C ALA A 371 -13.46 -15.99 -3.67
N ILE A 372 -13.22 -15.34 -4.82
CA ILE A 372 -11.96 -14.63 -5.05
C ILE A 372 -11.85 -13.38 -4.15
N PHE A 373 -12.95 -12.71 -3.81
CA PHE A 373 -12.93 -11.58 -2.87
C PHE A 373 -12.55 -12.01 -1.45
N ALA A 374 -13.10 -13.14 -0.98
CA ALA A 374 -12.69 -13.73 0.30
C ALA A 374 -11.20 -14.10 0.28
N PHE A 375 -10.73 -14.74 -0.80
CA PHE A 375 -9.32 -15.05 -0.99
C PHE A 375 -8.43 -13.80 -1.04
N ALA A 376 -8.89 -12.73 -1.72
CA ALA A 376 -8.15 -11.50 -1.85
C ALA A 376 -7.99 -10.78 -0.50
N SER A 377 -9.06 -10.74 0.30
CA SER A 377 -9.04 -10.16 1.64
C SER A 377 -8.14 -10.96 2.59
N PHE A 378 -8.20 -12.30 2.52
CA PHE A 378 -7.33 -13.19 3.30
C PHE A 378 -5.84 -12.94 3.03
N THR A 379 -5.46 -12.84 1.76
CA THR A 379 -4.08 -12.58 1.35
C THR A 379 -3.64 -11.14 1.64
N CYS A 380 -4.56 -10.17 1.66
CA CYS A 380 -4.29 -8.81 2.16
C CYS A 380 -4.03 -8.81 3.68
N ALA A 381 -4.75 -9.62 4.47
CA ALA A 381 -4.48 -9.79 5.89
C ALA A 381 -3.09 -10.37 6.17
N ILE A 382 -2.64 -11.34 5.35
CA ILE A 382 -1.28 -11.90 5.40
C ILE A 382 -0.23 -10.79 5.22
N ASN A 383 -0.37 -9.97 4.18
CA ASN A 383 0.56 -8.88 3.85
C ASN A 383 0.55 -7.76 4.90
N SER A 384 -0.62 -7.41 5.43
CA SER A 384 -0.76 -6.40 6.48
C SER A 384 -0.04 -6.81 7.77
N MET A 385 -0.22 -8.08 8.18
CA MET A 385 0.48 -8.67 9.32
C MET A 385 2.01 -8.74 9.10
N TYR A 386 2.42 -9.06 7.86
CA TYR A 386 3.83 -9.08 7.47
C TYR A 386 4.47 -7.69 7.67
N VAL A 387 3.88 -6.63 7.10
CA VAL A 387 4.45 -5.27 7.25
C VAL A 387 4.43 -4.80 8.69
N ALA A 388 3.31 -4.93 9.40
CA ALA A 388 3.21 -4.50 10.79
C ALA A 388 4.27 -5.17 11.68
N SER A 389 4.45 -6.50 11.57
CA SER A 389 5.45 -7.21 12.37
C SER A 389 6.89 -6.77 12.10
N ARG A 390 7.25 -6.41 10.86
CA ARG A 390 8.61 -5.92 10.52
C ARG A 390 8.83 -4.47 10.97
N VAL A 391 7.79 -3.65 10.94
CA VAL A 391 7.83 -2.29 11.50
C VAL A 391 8.05 -2.35 13.01
N LEU A 392 7.30 -3.21 13.71
CA LEU A 392 7.47 -3.41 15.16
C LEU A 392 8.86 -3.97 15.52
N HIS A 393 9.38 -4.91 14.72
CA HIS A 393 10.75 -5.40 14.86
C HIS A 393 11.78 -4.28 14.67
N THR A 394 11.58 -3.39 13.70
CA THR A 394 12.49 -2.26 13.46
C THR A 394 12.45 -1.24 14.58
N LEU A 395 11.26 -0.90 15.10
CA LEU A 395 11.12 -0.08 16.30
C LEU A 395 11.84 -0.72 17.49
N ALA A 396 11.73 -2.05 17.62
CA ALA A 396 12.42 -2.78 18.67
C ALA A 396 13.93 -2.63 18.51
N LEU A 397 14.51 -2.88 17.32
CA LEU A 397 15.93 -2.70 17.01
C LEU A 397 16.45 -1.28 17.32
N GLN A 398 15.56 -0.30 17.34
CA GLN A 398 15.86 1.10 17.58
C GLN A 398 15.72 1.55 19.05
N ASP A 399 15.37 0.63 19.97
CA ASP A 399 15.07 0.89 21.39
C ASP A 399 13.86 1.83 21.57
N GLN A 400 12.88 1.72 20.67
CA GLN A 400 11.71 2.60 20.61
C GLN A 400 10.39 1.91 21.00
N THR A 401 10.44 0.68 21.50
CA THR A 401 9.25 -0.11 21.89
C THR A 401 8.93 -0.13 23.38
N GLY A 402 9.70 0.60 24.20
CA GLY A 402 9.51 0.67 25.66
C GLY A 402 10.69 0.08 26.44
N PRO A 403 10.47 -0.52 27.64
CA PRO A 403 11.53 -1.07 28.48
C PRO A 403 12.42 -2.08 27.76
N GLU A 404 13.71 -2.11 28.12
CA GLU A 404 14.74 -2.89 27.42
C GLU A 404 14.40 -4.39 27.32
N PHE A 405 13.72 -4.96 28.33
CA PHE A 405 13.26 -6.34 28.30
C PHE A 405 12.27 -6.63 27.16
N ILE A 406 11.33 -5.72 26.89
CA ILE A 406 10.35 -5.86 25.81
C ILE A 406 11.06 -5.69 24.47
N ALA A 407 11.89 -4.66 24.34
CA ALA A 407 12.66 -4.41 23.13
C ALA A 407 13.56 -5.61 22.77
N ARG A 408 14.32 -6.13 23.74
CA ARG A 408 15.18 -7.32 23.57
C ARG A 408 14.37 -8.54 23.12
N ARG A 409 13.15 -8.73 23.63
CA ARG A 409 12.31 -9.84 23.20
C ARG A 409 11.80 -9.66 21.78
N LEU A 410 11.39 -8.46 21.39
CA LEU A 410 10.83 -8.17 20.07
C LEU A 410 11.90 -8.16 18.96
N ARG A 411 13.16 -7.83 19.29
CA ARG A 411 14.30 -7.89 18.35
C ARG A 411 14.65 -9.29 17.87
N GLN A 412 14.36 -10.30 18.69
CA GLN A 412 14.81 -11.67 18.42
C GLN A 412 14.11 -12.26 17.20
N THR A 413 14.92 -12.73 16.26
CA THR A 413 14.50 -13.46 15.07
C THR A 413 14.82 -14.95 15.24
N ARG A 414 13.90 -15.80 14.79
CA ARG A 414 14.13 -17.24 14.64
C ARG A 414 14.01 -17.57 13.15
N SER A 415 15.05 -18.15 12.57
CA SER A 415 15.11 -18.41 11.13
C SER A 415 14.88 -17.15 10.27
N GLY A 416 15.35 -15.98 10.75
CA GLY A 416 15.18 -14.70 10.07
C GLY A 416 13.80 -14.07 10.18
N VAL A 417 12.90 -14.62 11.02
CA VAL A 417 11.53 -14.13 11.22
C VAL A 417 11.34 -13.64 12.67
N PRO A 418 10.80 -12.42 12.88
CA PRO A 418 10.57 -11.88 14.22
C PRO A 418 9.26 -12.42 14.83
N ILE A 419 9.24 -13.70 15.22
CA ILE A 419 8.04 -14.42 15.68
C ILE A 419 7.30 -13.68 16.81
N ARG A 420 8.02 -13.06 17.74
CA ARG A 420 7.40 -12.33 18.86
C ARG A 420 6.75 -11.03 18.42
N ALA A 421 7.31 -10.35 17.42
CA ALA A 421 6.67 -9.17 16.83
C ALA A 421 5.42 -9.57 16.03
N VAL A 422 5.44 -10.72 15.36
CA VAL A 422 4.25 -11.31 14.71
C VAL A 422 3.16 -11.59 15.75
N LEU A 423 3.49 -12.25 16.87
CA LEU A 423 2.53 -12.53 17.94
C LEU A 423 1.97 -11.27 18.59
N ALA A 424 2.81 -10.26 18.85
CA ALA A 424 2.35 -8.98 19.40
C ALA A 424 1.40 -8.25 18.43
N THR A 425 1.67 -8.32 17.12
CA THR A 425 0.80 -7.76 16.09
C THR A 425 -0.50 -8.56 15.97
N ALA A 426 -0.44 -9.90 16.05
CA ALA A 426 -1.61 -10.77 16.06
C ALA A 426 -2.50 -10.51 17.29
N ALA A 427 -1.91 -10.20 18.45
CA ALA A 427 -2.65 -9.80 19.64
C ALA A 427 -3.40 -8.47 19.42
N MET A 428 -2.80 -7.50 18.72
CA MET A 428 -3.50 -6.27 18.32
C MET A 428 -4.62 -6.55 17.32
N ALA A 429 -4.41 -7.49 16.39
CA ALA A 429 -5.42 -7.90 15.42
C ALA A 429 -6.65 -8.59 16.05
N LEU A 430 -6.62 -8.96 17.34
CA LEU A 430 -7.82 -9.39 18.08
C LEU A 430 -8.92 -8.32 18.13
N VAL A 431 -8.58 -7.05 17.87
CA VAL A 431 -9.58 -5.98 17.63
C VAL A 431 -10.56 -6.36 16.50
N ALA A 432 -10.19 -7.27 15.58
CA ALA A 432 -11.09 -7.82 14.56
C ALA A 432 -12.38 -8.41 15.14
N PHE A 433 -12.35 -8.96 16.37
CA PHE A 433 -13.55 -9.51 17.02
C PHE A 433 -14.62 -8.46 17.32
N MET A 434 -14.28 -7.16 17.31
CA MET A 434 -15.28 -6.08 17.33
C MET A 434 -16.15 -6.09 16.06
N GLY A 435 -15.66 -6.63 14.95
CA GLY A 435 -16.37 -6.74 13.67
C GLY A 435 -17.49 -7.77 13.61
N ARG A 436 -17.81 -8.48 14.72
CA ARG A 436 -18.78 -9.59 14.74
C ARG A 436 -20.21 -9.16 14.41
N THR A 437 -20.74 -8.09 15.02
CA THR A 437 -22.16 -7.69 14.85
C THR A 437 -22.41 -6.20 15.12
N GLY A 438 -23.32 -5.59 14.35
CA GLY A 438 -23.98 -4.33 14.72
C GLY A 438 -23.05 -3.14 14.90
N THR A 439 -23.22 -2.41 16.01
CA THR A 439 -22.55 -1.14 16.30
C THR A 439 -21.03 -1.28 16.45
N THR A 440 -20.53 -2.42 16.95
CA THR A 440 -19.08 -2.62 17.14
C THR A 440 -18.34 -2.78 15.82
N ALA A 441 -19.00 -3.33 14.79
CA ALA A 441 -18.44 -3.41 13.44
C ALA A 441 -18.32 -2.02 12.80
N ILE A 442 -19.30 -1.14 13.05
CA ILE A 442 -19.23 0.27 12.64
C ILE A 442 -18.03 0.93 13.32
N ARG A 443 -17.79 0.71 14.62
CA ARG A 443 -16.62 1.26 15.32
C ARG A 443 -15.29 0.79 14.76
N LEU A 444 -15.20 -0.47 14.35
CA LEU A 444 -14.00 -0.97 13.68
C LEU A 444 -13.79 -0.29 12.32
N SER A 445 -14.86 -0.06 11.56
CA SER A 445 -14.77 0.66 10.27
C SER A 445 -14.34 2.12 10.43
N GLU A 446 -14.79 2.79 11.50
CA GLU A 446 -14.34 4.13 11.88
C GLU A 446 -12.85 4.13 12.24
N LEU A 447 -12.39 3.12 12.98
CA LEU A 447 -10.98 2.94 13.31
C LEU A 447 -10.14 2.66 12.05
N ALA A 448 -10.62 1.83 11.12
CA ALA A 448 -9.95 1.57 9.84
C ALA A 448 -9.88 2.85 8.98
N SER A 449 -10.92 3.68 8.99
CA SER A 449 -10.89 5.00 8.34
C SER A 449 -9.80 5.89 8.94
N ASN A 450 -9.65 5.89 10.27
CA ASN A 450 -8.57 6.60 10.95
C ASN A 450 -7.17 6.10 10.55
N CYS A 451 -7.02 4.79 10.35
CA CYS A 451 -5.77 4.19 9.88
C CYS A 451 -5.40 4.69 8.48
N THR A 452 -6.37 4.84 7.58
CA THR A 452 -6.15 5.45 6.26
C THR A 452 -5.66 6.90 6.39
N SER A 453 -6.24 7.69 7.29
CA SER A 453 -5.75 9.06 7.60
C SER A 453 -4.33 9.06 8.16
N SER A 454 -4.01 8.08 9.01
CA SER A 454 -2.66 7.91 9.57
C SER A 454 -1.64 7.59 8.48
N ILE A 455 -2.00 6.76 7.50
CA ILE A 455 -1.15 6.42 6.36
C ILE A 455 -0.91 7.65 5.46
N LEU A 456 -1.89 8.55 5.29
CA LEU A 456 -1.67 9.82 4.59
C LEU A 456 -0.65 10.72 5.29
N ILE A 457 -0.66 10.78 6.64
CA ILE A 457 0.36 11.51 7.41
C ILE A 457 1.73 10.88 7.19
N VAL A 458 1.81 9.55 7.17
CA VAL A 458 3.04 8.81 6.85
C VAL A 458 3.51 9.14 5.43
N TYR A 459 2.63 9.13 4.43
CA TYR A 459 2.97 9.46 3.05
C TYR A 459 3.43 10.92 2.88
N ALA A 460 2.76 11.87 3.54
CA ALA A 460 3.23 13.25 3.60
C ALA A 460 4.64 13.35 4.21
N THR A 461 4.90 12.58 5.26
CA THR A 461 6.20 12.53 5.93
C THR A 461 7.27 11.90 5.04
N ILE A 462 6.95 10.85 4.27
CA ILE A 462 7.87 10.26 3.27
C ILE A 462 8.26 11.30 2.23
N CYS A 463 7.30 12.05 1.69
CA CYS A 463 7.59 13.11 0.73
C CYS A 463 8.43 14.24 1.34
N ALA A 464 8.13 14.68 2.56
CA ALA A 464 8.94 15.66 3.28
C ALA A 464 10.38 15.14 3.54
N THR A 465 10.50 13.87 3.91
CA THR A 465 11.79 13.19 4.10
C THR A 465 12.59 13.16 2.81
N TYR A 466 11.94 12.90 1.67
CA TYR A 466 12.61 12.93 0.37
C TYR A 466 13.14 14.32 0.04
N LEU A 467 12.41 15.40 0.35
CA LEU A 467 12.89 16.77 0.16
C LEU A 467 14.11 17.06 1.05
N GLY A 468 14.10 16.60 2.30
CA GLY A 468 15.25 16.69 3.21
C GLY A 468 16.46 15.88 2.74
N PHE A 469 16.23 14.66 2.26
CA PHE A 469 17.22 13.80 1.63
C PHE A 469 17.82 14.45 0.38
N PHE A 470 16.99 15.03 -0.49
CA PHE A 470 17.43 15.70 -1.70
C PHE A 470 18.33 16.90 -1.40
N ARG A 471 17.96 17.73 -0.41
CA ARG A 471 18.83 18.81 0.09
C ARG A 471 20.14 18.26 0.67
N THR A 472 20.08 17.18 1.43
CA THR A 472 21.29 16.54 1.99
C THR A 472 22.24 16.07 0.89
N LEU A 473 21.71 15.50 -0.20
CA LEU A 473 22.50 15.13 -1.38
C LEU A 473 23.13 16.36 -2.05
N GLU A 474 22.41 17.48 -2.15
CA GLU A 474 22.94 18.73 -2.72
C GLU A 474 24.03 19.34 -1.82
N ASP A 475 23.78 19.44 -0.52
CA ASP A 475 24.72 19.98 0.46
C ASP A 475 26.03 19.18 0.46
N THR A 476 25.96 17.84 0.42
CA THR A 476 27.15 16.98 0.33
C THR A 476 27.95 17.15 -0.96
N LYS A 477 27.37 17.65 -2.06
CA LYS A 477 28.14 18.03 -3.26
C LYS A 477 28.98 19.28 -3.04
N HIS A 478 28.52 20.20 -2.18
CA HIS A 478 29.21 21.46 -1.91
C HIS A 478 30.35 21.31 -0.90
N TYR A 479 30.27 20.33 0.00
CA TYR A 479 31.37 20.01 0.91
C TYR A 479 32.49 19.24 0.16
N ASN A 480 33.53 19.96 -0.28
CA ASN A 480 34.76 19.44 -0.91
C ASN A 480 35.58 18.43 -0.06
N ASN A 481 35.03 17.93 1.06
CA ASN A 481 35.69 16.99 1.96
C ASN A 481 35.33 15.52 1.70
N ALA A 482 34.32 15.23 0.88
CA ALA A 482 34.08 13.87 0.42
C ALA A 482 35.09 13.56 -0.70
N SER A 483 35.84 12.46 -0.57
CA SER A 483 36.66 11.96 -1.68
C SER A 483 35.81 11.90 -2.96
N GLU A 484 36.36 12.23 -4.14
CA GLU A 484 35.61 12.22 -5.40
C GLU A 484 34.86 10.89 -5.64
N ARG A 485 35.46 9.78 -5.18
CA ARG A 485 34.86 8.44 -5.18
C ARG A 485 33.61 8.36 -4.29
N GLN A 486 33.64 8.94 -3.10
CA GLN A 486 32.50 8.98 -2.19
C GLN A 486 31.39 9.92 -2.68
N ALA A 487 31.75 11.06 -3.30
CA ALA A 487 30.79 11.94 -3.97
C ALA A 487 30.06 11.25 -5.13
N ALA A 488 30.72 10.32 -5.84
CA ALA A 488 30.13 9.55 -6.93
C ALA A 488 29.02 8.58 -6.48
N HIS A 489 28.97 8.16 -5.19
CA HIS A 489 27.87 7.34 -4.66
C HIS A 489 26.56 8.12 -4.51
N TYR A 490 26.64 9.43 -4.25
CA TYR A 490 25.48 10.27 -3.96
C TYR A 490 25.06 11.15 -5.15
N ASN A 491 25.93 11.28 -6.16
CA ASN A 491 25.62 12.08 -7.33
C ASN A 491 24.52 11.44 -8.18
N ARG A 492 23.33 12.05 -8.18
CA ARG A 492 22.15 11.61 -8.95
C ARG A 492 22.38 11.54 -10.46
N ASP A 493 23.34 12.31 -10.98
CA ASP A 493 23.68 12.34 -12.41
C ASP A 493 24.72 11.29 -12.78
N HIS A 494 25.29 10.60 -11.79
CA HIS A 494 26.26 9.55 -12.03
C HIS A 494 25.62 8.35 -12.74
N PRO A 495 26.29 7.74 -13.75
CA PRO A 495 25.77 6.57 -14.45
C PRO A 495 25.42 5.39 -13.52
N ARG A 496 26.16 5.24 -12.42
CA ARG A 496 25.96 4.18 -11.40
C ARG A 496 24.95 4.54 -10.30
N TYR A 497 24.27 5.70 -10.38
CA TYR A 497 23.21 6.02 -9.43
C TYR A 497 22.04 5.01 -9.56
N PRO A 498 21.68 4.29 -8.48
CA PRO A 498 20.70 3.20 -8.48
C PRO A 498 19.39 3.47 -9.21
N TYR A 499 18.75 4.58 -8.84
CA TYR A 499 17.43 4.91 -9.34
C TYR A 499 17.19 6.41 -9.30
N LYS A 500 17.36 7.07 -10.44
CA LYS A 500 16.90 8.43 -10.62
C LYS A 500 15.46 8.41 -11.10
N SER A 501 14.55 8.94 -10.30
CA SER A 501 13.19 9.17 -10.74
C SER A 501 13.03 10.59 -11.33
N HIS A 502 12.12 10.76 -12.29
CA HIS A 502 11.96 12.03 -13.03
C HIS A 502 11.04 12.99 -12.28
N GLY A 503 11.34 14.30 -12.32
CA GLY A 503 10.51 15.37 -11.76
C GLY A 503 10.42 15.39 -10.23
N GLN A 504 11.50 15.07 -9.53
CA GLN A 504 11.42 14.63 -8.13
C GLN A 504 11.09 15.67 -7.09
N TRP A 505 11.64 16.89 -7.17
CA TRP A 505 11.23 17.94 -6.23
C TRP A 505 9.74 18.26 -6.40
N LEU A 506 9.27 18.29 -7.66
CA LEU A 506 7.87 18.54 -8.00
C LEU A 506 6.96 17.40 -7.55
N LYS A 507 7.36 16.13 -7.73
CA LYS A 507 6.63 14.96 -7.26
C LYS A 507 6.58 14.88 -5.73
N GLY A 508 7.70 15.15 -5.06
CA GLY A 508 7.75 15.20 -3.60
C GLY A 508 6.83 16.30 -3.06
N PHE A 509 6.87 17.50 -3.65
CA PHE A 509 5.96 18.59 -3.26
C PHE A 509 4.49 18.27 -3.56
N TYR A 510 4.19 17.76 -4.77
CA TYR A 510 2.84 17.37 -5.17
C TYR A 510 2.26 16.30 -4.23
N GLY A 511 2.99 15.23 -3.96
CA GLY A 511 2.57 14.17 -3.04
C GLY A 511 2.36 14.68 -1.62
N MET A 512 3.29 15.50 -1.12
CA MET A 512 3.18 16.11 0.22
C MET A 512 1.96 17.03 0.33
N ALA A 513 1.80 17.97 -0.60
CA ALA A 513 0.69 18.92 -0.61
C ALA A 513 -0.65 18.20 -0.75
N ALA A 514 -0.76 17.23 -1.66
CA ALA A 514 -1.97 16.44 -1.84
C ALA A 514 -2.32 15.66 -0.57
N CYS A 515 -1.37 14.99 0.07
CA CYS A 515 -1.62 14.26 1.32
C CYS A 515 -2.06 15.19 2.46
N ILE A 516 -1.46 16.38 2.60
CA ILE A 516 -1.86 17.36 3.62
C ILE A 516 -3.29 17.88 3.38
N ILE A 517 -3.63 18.19 2.12
CA ILE A 517 -4.99 18.63 1.77
C ILE A 517 -5.99 17.50 2.05
N LEU A 518 -5.68 16.26 1.66
CA LEU A 518 -6.54 15.10 1.89
C LEU A 518 -6.77 14.83 3.39
N VAL A 519 -5.72 14.91 4.23
CA VAL A 519 -5.87 14.79 5.69
C VAL A 519 -6.74 15.91 6.26
N THR A 520 -6.56 17.15 5.78
CA THR A 520 -7.30 18.32 6.28
C THR A 520 -8.80 18.23 5.97
N PHE A 521 -9.16 17.76 4.77
CA PHE A 521 -10.55 17.64 4.34
C PHE A 521 -11.08 16.20 4.37
N ASN A 522 -10.44 15.30 5.13
CA ASN A 522 -10.88 13.92 5.25
C ASN A 522 -12.29 13.79 5.85
N GLY A 523 -12.59 14.60 6.88
CA GLY A 523 -13.83 14.50 7.66
C GLY A 523 -14.98 15.40 7.18
N VAL A 524 -15.03 15.80 5.91
CA VAL A 524 -16.07 16.74 5.39
C VAL A 524 -17.49 16.27 5.72
N ALA A 525 -17.76 14.97 5.68
CA ALA A 525 -19.06 14.41 6.02
C ALA A 525 -19.52 14.77 7.45
N ALA A 526 -18.61 14.79 8.44
CA ALA A 526 -18.92 15.10 9.83
C ALA A 526 -19.39 16.56 10.03
N PHE A 527 -18.92 17.47 9.17
CA PHE A 527 -19.31 18.89 9.20
C PHE A 527 -20.66 19.16 8.50
N LEU A 528 -21.10 18.25 7.63
CA LEU A 528 -22.34 18.41 6.87
C LEU A 528 -23.57 17.85 7.59
N GLU A 529 -23.36 16.97 8.56
CA GLU A 529 -24.39 16.34 9.38
C GLU A 529 -24.95 17.30 10.45
N ARG A 530 -26.24 17.18 10.77
CA ARG A 530 -26.90 17.98 11.81
C ARG A 530 -27.68 17.07 12.77
N PRO A 531 -27.34 17.03 14.07
CA PRO A 531 -26.26 17.75 14.77
C PRO A 531 -24.85 17.32 14.30
N PHE A 532 -23.83 18.12 14.64
CA PHE A 532 -22.44 17.83 14.29
C PHE A 532 -22.01 16.46 14.81
N ASP A 533 -21.56 15.58 13.92
CA ASP A 533 -21.12 14.24 14.28
C ASP A 533 -19.69 14.28 14.85
N VAL A 534 -19.62 14.40 16.17
CA VAL A 534 -18.36 14.36 16.93
C VAL A 534 -17.61 13.04 16.71
N ARG A 535 -18.30 11.93 16.49
CA ARG A 535 -17.68 10.60 16.37
C ARG A 535 -16.95 10.47 15.04
N ARG A 536 -17.63 10.76 13.91
CA ARG A 536 -16.99 10.79 12.59
C ARG A 536 -15.87 11.82 12.51
N PHE A 537 -16.03 12.97 13.18
CA PHE A 537 -14.98 13.97 13.29
C PHE A 537 -13.74 13.41 14.02
N VAL A 538 -13.92 12.85 15.22
CA VAL A 538 -12.81 12.26 15.98
C VAL A 538 -12.15 11.14 15.19
N ALA A 539 -12.92 10.21 14.60
CA ALA A 539 -12.37 9.13 13.77
C ALA A 539 -11.54 9.67 12.59
N SER A 540 -12.02 10.73 11.93
CA SER A 540 -11.36 11.31 10.75
C SER A 540 -10.10 12.11 11.08
N TYR A 541 -9.97 12.66 12.30
CA TYR A 541 -8.93 13.64 12.64
C TYR A 541 -8.00 13.26 13.82
N ILE A 542 -8.32 12.25 14.64
CA ILE A 542 -7.53 11.88 15.83
C ILE A 542 -6.08 11.48 15.50
N SER A 543 -5.79 11.08 14.27
CA SER A 543 -4.44 10.75 13.83
C SER A 543 -3.48 11.94 13.87
N VAL A 544 -3.96 13.16 13.64
CA VAL A 544 -3.15 14.40 13.65
C VAL A 544 -2.64 14.74 15.06
N PRO A 545 -3.49 14.87 16.10
CA PRO A 545 -3.01 15.11 17.45
C PRO A 545 -2.19 13.92 17.97
N VAL A 546 -2.54 12.68 17.63
CA VAL A 546 -1.72 11.50 18.01
C VAL A 546 -0.30 11.60 17.43
N PHE A 547 -0.14 11.99 16.17
CA PHE A 547 1.18 12.22 15.56
C PHE A 547 2.00 13.24 16.36
N ILE A 548 1.39 14.39 16.69
CA ILE A 548 2.04 15.46 17.44
C ILE A 548 2.39 15.00 18.86
N LEU A 549 1.46 14.33 19.54
CA LEU A 549 1.65 13.81 20.90
C LEU A 549 2.76 12.76 20.96
N LEU A 550 2.90 11.91 19.94
CA LEU A 550 4.00 10.94 19.87
C LEU A 550 5.36 11.63 19.73
N ILE A 551 5.44 12.70 18.92
CA ILE A 551 6.67 13.49 18.79
C ILE A 551 7.01 14.19 20.11
N ILE A 552 6.02 14.84 20.73
CA ILE A 552 6.19 15.51 22.02
C ILE A 552 6.59 14.50 23.10
N GLY A 553 5.93 13.34 23.16
CA GLY A 553 6.26 12.25 24.09
C GLY A 553 7.69 11.75 23.91
N TYR A 554 8.16 11.61 22.67
CA TYR A 554 9.55 11.27 22.39
C TYR A 554 10.54 12.34 22.91
N LYS A 555 10.26 13.62 22.63
CA LYS A 555 11.11 14.74 23.07
C LYS A 555 11.14 14.89 24.59
N LEU A 556 9.99 14.71 25.25
CA LEU A 556 9.88 14.72 26.71
C LEU A 556 10.65 13.57 27.36
N ASN A 557 10.52 12.35 26.84
CA ASN A 557 11.25 11.20 27.38
C ASN A 557 12.77 11.37 27.23
N LYS A 558 13.22 11.98 26.13
CA LYS A 558 14.65 12.13 25.84
C LYS A 558 15.31 13.34 26.52
N HIS A 559 14.65 14.50 26.50
CA HIS A 559 15.25 15.76 26.97
C HIS A 559 14.59 16.31 28.24
N GLY A 560 13.58 15.64 28.77
CA GLY A 560 12.74 16.17 29.85
C GLY A 560 12.02 17.46 29.43
N LEU A 561 11.77 18.34 30.41
CA LEU A 561 11.12 19.64 30.21
C LEU A 561 12.05 20.72 29.63
N ARG A 562 13.26 20.38 29.18
CA ARG A 562 14.22 21.34 28.62
C ARG A 562 13.88 21.65 27.16
N ILE A 563 12.85 22.47 26.95
CA ILE A 563 12.32 22.82 25.62
C ILE A 563 13.39 23.45 24.70
N GLN A 564 14.39 24.13 25.28
CA GLN A 564 15.51 24.70 24.52
C GLN A 564 16.32 23.66 23.72
N ASN A 565 16.29 22.39 24.15
CA ASN A 565 17.00 21.29 23.47
C ASN A 565 16.14 20.57 22.42
N TRP A 566 14.89 21.01 22.19
CA TRP A 566 13.95 20.35 21.28
C TRP A 566 14.19 20.68 19.80
N GLY A 567 15.45 20.87 19.41
CA GLY A 567 15.83 21.04 18.01
C GLY A 567 15.58 19.78 17.16
N PRO A 568 15.60 19.91 15.82
CA PRO A 568 15.52 18.76 14.91
C PRO A 568 16.75 17.88 15.07
N GLU A 569 16.54 16.64 15.51
CA GLU A 569 17.57 15.61 15.69
C GLU A 569 17.71 14.75 14.45
N ARG A 570 18.06 15.37 13.33
CA ARG A 570 18.38 14.67 12.09
C ARG A 570 19.87 14.36 12.03
N SER A 571 20.22 13.14 11.64
CA SER A 571 21.62 12.76 11.42
C SER A 571 22.12 13.19 10.05
N ASN A 572 21.22 13.38 9.07
CA ASN A 572 21.55 13.59 7.66
C ASN A 572 22.58 12.55 7.14
N ASP A 573 22.52 11.35 7.70
CA ASP A 573 23.52 10.33 7.48
C ASP A 573 23.24 9.53 6.20
N LEU A 574 24.15 9.64 5.24
CA LEU A 574 24.12 8.93 3.95
C LEU A 574 24.94 7.62 3.98
N ARG A 575 25.17 7.01 5.15
CA ARG A 575 25.79 5.68 5.25
C ARG A 575 24.92 4.57 4.64
N ASN A 576 25.59 3.48 4.23
CA ASN A 576 25.02 2.28 3.62
C ASN A 576 24.42 2.48 2.22
N THR A 577 24.96 3.43 1.45
CA THR A 577 24.56 3.59 0.05
C THR A 577 25.17 2.55 -0.86
N ILE A 578 24.36 2.10 -1.82
CA ILE A 578 24.77 1.16 -2.86
C ILE A 578 24.85 1.87 -4.21
N GLN A 579 25.70 1.34 -5.10
CA GLN A 579 25.72 1.73 -6.52
C GLN A 579 25.16 0.60 -7.38
N ALA A 580 24.71 0.94 -8.59
CA ALA A 580 24.32 -0.07 -9.56
C ALA A 580 25.56 -0.86 -10.03
N ALA A 581 25.45 -2.19 -10.04
CA ALA A 581 26.53 -3.11 -10.40
C ALA A 581 26.87 -3.12 -11.92
N SER A 582 25.98 -2.63 -12.78
CA SER A 582 26.19 -2.56 -14.24
C SER A 582 25.82 -1.19 -14.79
N GLU A 583 26.57 -0.74 -15.80
CA GLU A 583 26.25 0.47 -16.57
C GLU A 583 25.10 0.24 -17.56
N LYS A 584 24.85 -1.02 -17.97
CA LYS A 584 23.78 -1.37 -18.91
C LYS A 584 22.46 -1.53 -18.16
N ARG A 585 21.57 -0.55 -18.31
CA ARG A 585 20.36 -0.44 -17.48
C ARG A 585 19.19 -1.31 -17.96
N LYS A 586 18.61 -2.13 -17.08
CA LYS A 586 17.35 -2.83 -17.38
C LYS A 586 16.18 -1.83 -17.52
N GLY A 587 15.38 -1.99 -18.58
CA GLY A 587 14.16 -1.21 -18.83
C GLY A 587 14.37 0.14 -19.55
N ARG A 588 15.60 0.49 -19.95
CA ARG A 588 15.84 1.58 -20.91
C ARG A 588 15.80 1.01 -22.33
N LEU A 589 15.04 1.63 -23.21
CA LEU A 589 15.02 1.26 -24.62
C LEU A 589 16.21 1.93 -25.28
N GLU A 590 17.21 1.13 -25.64
CA GLU A 590 18.36 1.57 -26.42
C GLU A 590 18.29 0.79 -27.73
N PHE A 591 18.03 1.51 -28.82
CA PHE A 591 18.00 0.94 -30.15
C PHE A 591 19.44 0.75 -30.63
N PRO A 592 19.86 -0.46 -31.03
CA PRO A 592 21.19 -0.69 -31.58
C PRO A 592 21.43 0.06 -32.89
N ASP A 593 20.39 0.27 -33.72
CA ASP A 593 20.51 0.93 -35.03
C ASP A 593 19.63 2.18 -35.14
N GLU A 594 19.96 3.09 -36.07
CA GLU A 594 19.04 4.13 -36.51
C GLU A 594 18.06 3.57 -37.56
N GLY A 595 16.75 3.60 -37.27
CA GLY A 595 15.69 3.18 -38.21
C GLY A 595 14.91 1.93 -37.79
N ILE A 596 14.19 1.31 -38.73
CA ILE A 596 13.39 0.10 -38.48
C ILE A 596 14.26 -1.12 -38.81
N SER A 597 14.91 -1.70 -37.79
CA SER A 597 15.71 -2.92 -37.92
C SER A 597 15.13 -4.08 -37.10
N VAL A 598 15.44 -5.33 -37.49
CA VAL A 598 15.05 -6.52 -36.73
C VAL A 598 15.68 -6.51 -35.32
N GLU A 599 16.87 -5.94 -35.19
CA GLU A 599 17.53 -5.78 -33.89
C GLU A 599 16.83 -4.74 -33.02
N ASN A 600 16.35 -3.63 -33.61
CA ASN A 600 15.51 -2.65 -32.93
C ASN A 600 14.18 -3.25 -32.48
N PHE A 601 13.57 -4.12 -33.30
CA PHE A 601 12.34 -4.84 -32.91
C PHE A 601 12.60 -5.84 -31.79
N LYS A 602 13.73 -6.55 -31.81
CA LYS A 602 14.16 -7.43 -30.70
C LYS A 602 14.49 -6.63 -29.44
N ALA A 603 15.12 -5.46 -29.54
CA ALA A 603 15.39 -4.57 -28.43
C ALA A 603 14.09 -4.02 -27.83
N TRP A 604 13.14 -3.63 -28.68
CA TRP A 604 11.79 -3.24 -28.28
C TRP A 604 11.03 -4.39 -27.62
N GLY A 605 11.08 -5.60 -28.18
CA GLY A 605 10.47 -6.79 -27.60
C GLY A 605 11.09 -7.17 -26.25
N LYS A 606 12.42 -7.11 -26.12
CA LYS A 606 13.12 -7.30 -24.83
C LYS A 606 12.76 -6.22 -23.83
N TRP A 607 12.65 -4.96 -24.27
CA TRP A 607 12.21 -3.86 -23.43
C TRP A 607 10.78 -4.11 -22.93
N LEU A 608 9.84 -4.39 -23.82
CA LEU A 608 8.46 -4.74 -23.48
C LEU A 608 8.40 -5.95 -22.53
N TRP A 609 9.22 -6.98 -22.77
CA TRP A 609 9.35 -8.16 -21.91
C TRP A 609 9.85 -7.80 -20.49
N VAL A 610 10.84 -6.91 -20.39
CA VAL A 610 11.33 -6.41 -19.10
C VAL A 610 10.26 -5.62 -18.36
N TRP A 611 9.34 -4.95 -19.05
CA TRP A 611 8.23 -4.21 -18.42
C TRP A 611 7.01 -5.08 -18.09
N THR A 612 6.81 -6.18 -18.82
CA THR A 612 5.69 -7.12 -18.64
C THR A 612 5.98 -8.22 -17.62
N ARG A 613 7.24 -8.66 -17.47
CA ARG A 613 7.72 -9.51 -16.37
C ARG A 613 7.86 -8.67 -15.09
#